data_AF-A0A9D1S600-F1
#
_entry.id   AF-A0A9D1S600-F1
#
_cell.length_a   1.000
_cell.length_b   1.000
_cell.length_c   1.000
_cell.angle_alpha   90.00
_cell.angle_beta   90.00
_cell.angle_gamma   90.00
#
_symmetry.space_group_name_H-M   'P 1'
#
loop_
_entity.id
_entity.type
_entity.pdbx_description
1 polymer ?
#
loop_
_entity_poly.entity_id
_entity_poly.type
_entity_poly.pdbx_seq_one_letter_code
_entity_poly.pdbx_strand_id
1 'polypeptide(L)' 'SETLNADGMILDFTHIKSKIQDKLDHQILNNVVPFNPTAENLAKYICDELAPYCYRVDVCESEHNTASYYKDV' A
#
# COMPACT_ATOMS: atom_id res chain seq x y z
N SER A 1 -1.75 14.99 -6.58
CA SER A 1 -0.59 15.85 -6.98
C SER A 1 -0.41 15.79 -8.49
N GLU A 2 -0.43 16.93 -9.18
CA GLU A 2 -0.22 17.02 -10.65
C GLU A 2 1.25 17.20 -11.05
N THR A 3 2.17 17.25 -10.09
CA THR A 3 3.59 17.48 -10.34
C THR A 3 4.37 16.17 -10.42
N LEU A 4 5.06 15.99 -11.54
CA LEU A 4 5.99 14.90 -11.77
C LEU A 4 7.35 15.20 -11.11
N ASN A 5 8.07 14.16 -10.72
CA ASN A 5 9.45 14.27 -10.27
C ASN A 5 10.40 14.61 -11.45
N ALA A 6 11.70 14.74 -11.17
CA ALA A 6 12.71 15.09 -12.18
C ALA A 6 12.78 14.10 -13.36
N ASP A 7 12.34 12.86 -13.14
CA ASP A 7 12.30 11.79 -14.15
C ASP A 7 10.96 11.73 -14.90
N GLY A 8 10.02 12.64 -14.63
CA GLY A 8 8.71 12.66 -15.26
C GLY A 8 7.73 11.62 -14.70
N MET A 9 7.94 11.13 -13.49
CA MET A 9 7.10 10.13 -12.81
C MET A 9 6.44 10.69 -11.55
N ILE A 10 5.32 10.10 -11.13
CA ILE A 10 4.69 10.45 -9.84
C ILE A 10 5.46 9.80 -8.68
N LEU A 11 5.72 8.50 -8.79
CA LEU A 11 6.48 7.71 -7.81
C LEU A 11 7.12 6.51 -8.51
N ASP A 12 8.38 6.23 -8.22
CA ASP A 12 9.10 5.06 -8.76
C ASP A 12 8.59 3.76 -8.11
N PHE A 13 8.32 2.74 -8.91
CA PHE A 13 7.90 1.41 -8.44
C PHE A 13 8.90 0.76 -7.47
N THR A 14 10.19 1.05 -7.62
CA THR A 14 11.25 0.56 -6.72
C THR A 14 11.05 1.09 -5.30
N HIS A 15 10.64 2.35 -5.16
CA HIS A 15 10.32 2.93 -3.85
C HIS A 15 9.04 2.34 -3.26
N ILE A 16 8.04 2.04 -4.09
CA ILE A 16 6.81 1.37 -3.64
C ILE A 16 7.14 -0.03 -3.10
N LYS A 17 7.92 -0.81 -3.85
CA LYS A 17 8.37 -2.15 -3.41
C LYS A 17 9.14 -2.08 -2.10
N SER A 18 10.11 -1.17 -2.00
CA SER A 18 10.91 -1.09 -0.78
C SER A 18 10.11 -0.64 0.45
N LYS A 19 9.13 0.26 0.28
CA LYS A 19 8.29 0.70 1.38
C LYS A 19 7.29 -0.37 1.86
N ILE A 20 6.73 -1.14 0.94
CA ILE A 20 5.59 -2.03 1.22
C ILE A 20 6.03 -3.49 1.22
N GLN A 21 6.61 -3.98 0.12
CA GLN A 21 6.96 -5.38 -0.06
C GLN A 21 8.05 -5.81 0.92
N ASP A 22 9.16 -5.06 1.03
CA ASP A 22 10.27 -5.45 1.91
C ASP A 22 9.87 -5.50 3.41
N LYS A 23 8.83 -4.74 3.80
CA LYS A 23 8.31 -4.75 5.18
C LYS A 23 7.36 -5.92 5.45
N LEU A 24 6.56 -6.33 4.47
CA LEU A 24 5.44 -7.26 4.67
C LEU A 24 5.74 -8.68 4.17
N ASP A 25 6.57 -8.83 3.15
CA ASP A 25 6.86 -10.13 2.52
C ASP A 25 7.69 -11.03 3.44
N HIS A 26 7.37 -12.32 3.47
CA HIS A 26 7.98 -13.32 4.35
C HIS A 26 8.00 -12.94 5.85
N GLN A 27 7.07 -12.08 6.30
CA GLN A 27 6.95 -11.70 7.71
C GLN A 27 5.68 -12.25 8.37
N ILE A 28 5.72 -12.35 9.69
CA ILE A 28 4.51 -12.51 10.51
C ILE A 28 3.88 -11.12 10.66
N LEU A 29 2.79 -10.85 9.94
CA LEU A 29 2.16 -9.52 9.88
C LEU A 29 1.87 -8.91 11.25
N ASN A 30 1.41 -9.72 12.21
CA ASN A 30 1.14 -9.29 13.59
C ASN A 30 2.36 -8.70 14.33
N ASN A 31 3.58 -9.02 13.89
CA ASN A 31 4.82 -8.48 14.47
C ASN A 31 5.30 -7.22 13.73
N VAL A 32 4.75 -6.95 12.54
CA VAL A 32 5.15 -5.84 11.67
C VAL A 32 4.21 -4.64 11.84
N VAL A 33 2.91 -4.90 11.92
CA VAL A 33 1.88 -3.85 12.02
C VAL A 33 1.24 -3.81 13.41
N PRO A 34 0.94 -2.62 13.97
CA PRO A 34 0.38 -2.47 15.32
C PRO A 34 -1.16 -2.63 15.35
N PHE A 35 -1.74 -3.30 14.36
CA PHE A 35 -3.19 -3.47 14.20
C PHE A 35 -3.51 -4.89 13.72
N ASN A 36 -4.79 -5.28 13.79
CA ASN A 36 -5.22 -6.58 13.27
C ASN A 36 -5.08 -6.62 11.74
N PRO A 37 -4.22 -7.48 11.15
CA PRO A 37 -3.86 -7.42 9.73
C PRO A 37 -4.93 -8.06 8.83
N THR A 38 -6.17 -7.59 8.92
CA THR A 38 -7.22 -7.91 7.96
C THR A 38 -6.93 -7.23 6.62
N ALA A 39 -7.53 -7.73 5.54
CA ALA A 39 -7.33 -7.19 4.19
C ALA A 39 -7.69 -5.69 4.11
N GLU A 40 -8.75 -5.25 4.80
CA GLU A 40 -9.20 -3.86 4.86
C GLU A 40 -8.18 -2.96 5.59
N ASN A 41 -7.65 -3.42 6.72
CA ASN A 41 -6.68 -2.66 7.50
C ASN A 41 -5.33 -2.54 6.77
N LEU A 42 -4.91 -3.62 6.11
CA LEU A 42 -3.75 -3.62 5.21
C LEU A 42 -3.94 -2.65 4.04
N ALA A 43 -5.10 -2.67 3.38
CA ALA A 43 -5.39 -1.78 2.25
C ALA A 43 -5.30 -0.31 2.67
N LYS A 44 -5.87 0.03 3.83
CA LYS A 44 -5.75 1.36 4.42
C LYS A 44 -4.30 1.72 4.74
N TYR A 45 -3.57 0.86 5.43
CA TYR A 45 -2.18 1.10 5.82
C TYR A 45 -1.26 1.34 4.62
N ILE A 46 -1.37 0.51 3.58
CA ILE A 46 -0.57 0.66 2.34
C ILE A 46 -0.90 2.00 1.66
N CYS A 47 -2.18 2.36 1.59
CA CYS A 47 -2.61 3.62 1.00
C CYS A 47 -2.07 4.82 1.80
N ASP A 48 -2.09 4.75 3.12
CA ASP A 48 -1.57 5.76 4.02
C ASP A 48 -0.02 5.89 3.91
N GLU A 49 0.72 4.78 3.78
CA GLU A 49 2.19 4.78 3.59
C GLU A 49 2.65 5.38 2.25
N LEU A 50 1.79 5.29 1.22
CA LEU A 50 2.02 5.80 -0.13
C LEU A 50 1.38 7.18 -0.36
N ALA A 51 0.72 7.76 0.63
CA ALA A 51 0.18 9.11 0.54
C ALA A 51 1.29 10.15 0.29
N PRO A 52 1.02 11.21 -0.48
CA PRO A 52 -0.26 11.58 -1.12
C PRO A 52 -0.42 11.01 -2.55
N TYR A 53 0.34 9.98 -2.96
CA TYR A 53 0.40 9.52 -4.34
C TYR A 53 -0.53 8.34 -4.65
N CYS A 54 -1.12 7.72 -3.61
CA CYS A 54 -1.95 6.53 -3.74
C CYS A 54 -3.42 6.85 -3.46
N TYR A 55 -4.27 6.71 -4.47
CA TYR A 55 -5.71 6.93 -4.36
C TYR A 55 -6.50 5.66 -4.00
N ARG A 56 -5.94 4.48 -4.31
CA ARG A 56 -6.61 3.19 -4.15
C ARG A 56 -5.61 2.09 -3.90
N VAL A 57 -5.97 1.18 -2.99
CA VAL A 57 -5.27 -0.09 -2.77
C VAL A 57 -6.30 -1.23 -2.77
N ASP A 58 -5.98 -2.29 -3.49
CA ASP A 58 -6.73 -3.55 -3.46
C ASP A 58 -5.86 -4.63 -2.79
N VAL A 59 -6.39 -5.28 -1.76
CA VAL A 59 -5.74 -6.39 -1.07
C VAL A 59 -6.57 -7.65 -1.31
N CYS A 60 -5.98 -8.60 -2.03
CA CYS A 60 -6.59 -9.89 -2.33
C CYS A 60 -5.99 -10.95 -1.39
N GLU A 61 -6.82 -11.47 -0.48
CA GLU A 61 -6.41 -12.54 0.45
C GLU A 61 -6.50 -13.92 -0.22
N SER A 62 -7.55 -14.12 -1.00
CA SER A 62 -7.77 -15.32 -1.82
C SER A 62 -8.54 -14.94 -3.08
N GLU A 63 -8.62 -15.85 -4.06
CA GLU A 63 -9.19 -15.61 -5.40
C GLU A 63 -10.56 -14.90 -5.40
N HIS A 64 -11.37 -15.11 -4.36
CA HIS A 64 -12.71 -14.54 -4.23
C HIS A 64 -12.88 -13.59 -3.03
N ASN A 65 -11.79 -13.22 -2.35
CA ASN A 65 -11.81 -12.30 -1.22
C ASN A 65 -10.83 -11.14 -1.44
N THR A 66 -11.37 -10.00 -1.86
CA THR A 66 -10.61 -8.76 -2.08
C THR A 66 -11.23 -7.61 -1.31
N ALA A 67 -10.41 -6.88 -0.55
CA ALA A 67 -10.78 -5.62 0.08
C ALA A 67 -10.16 -4.45 -0.70
N SER A 68 -10.96 -3.41 -0.94
CA SER A 68 -10.52 -2.18 -1.62
C SER A 68 -10.63 -1.00 -0.68
N TYR A 69 -9.57 -0.20 -0.56
CA TYR A 69 -9.58 1.07 0.14
C TYR A 69 -9.38 2.21 -0.86
N TYR A 70 -10.15 3.27 -0.71
CA TYR A 70 -10.09 4.48 -1.52
C TYR A 70 -9.82 5.69 -0.62
N LYS A 71 -8.96 6.59 -1.07
CA LYS A 71 -8.60 7.82 -0.38
C LYS A 71 -8.63 8.98 -1.36
N ASP A 72 -9.28 10.06 -0.96
CA ASP A 72 -9.22 11.32 -1.69
C ASP A 72 -7.79 11.89 -1.56
N VAL A 73 -7.10 12.06 -2.70
CA VAL A 73 -5.69 12.48 -2.84
C VAL A 73 -5.52 13.82 -3.53
#